data_AF-M2TGN7-F1
#
_entry.id   AF-M2TGN7-F1
#
_cell.length_a   1.000
_cell.length_b   1.000
_cell.length_c   1.000
_cell.angle_alpha   90.00
_cell.angle_beta   90.00
_cell.angle_gamma   90.00
#
_symmetry.space_group_name_H-M   'P 1'
#
loop_
_entity.id
_entity.type
_entity.pdbx_description
1 polymer ?
#
loop_
_entity_poly.entity_id
_entity_poly.type
_entity_poly.pdbx_seq_one_letter_code
_entity_poly.pdbx_strand_id
1 'polypeptide(L)'
;IVSCSRCSRKRLPCKMSSLNQKCANCVRANCTSCEPENQPLPDFSKIDKEMSRLEQLEDEEEARLRVEEDMAEAALSRARQAREKLSRLRKQKKLLRRKEQEMFDRGLATVEELEALEKLEEFNSEVASVNPEAPLGAATVDWSFLWDVGDTVPGAGGSS
;
A
#
# COMPACT_ATOMS: atom_id res chain seq x y z
N ILE A 1 -11.22 -52.08 -36.01
CA ILE A 1 -11.38 -53.56 -36.12
C ILE A 1 -10.00 -54.11 -36.44
N VAL A 2 -9.40 -54.85 -35.52
CA VAL A 2 -8.05 -55.42 -35.71
C VAL A 2 -8.18 -56.73 -36.49
N SER A 3 -7.49 -56.82 -37.63
CA SER A 3 -7.38 -58.05 -38.42
C SER A 3 -6.25 -58.93 -37.89
N CYS A 4 -6.39 -60.26 -37.98
CA CYS A 4 -5.26 -61.15 -37.76
C CYS A 4 -4.31 -61.15 -38.96
N SER A 5 -3.02 -61.41 -38.72
CA SER A 5 -1.97 -61.41 -39.75
C SER A 5 -2.31 -62.28 -40.97
N ARG A 6 -2.92 -63.45 -40.77
CA ARG A 6 -3.35 -64.36 -41.85
C ARG A 6 -4.49 -63.77 -42.69
N CYS A 7 -5.55 -63.26 -42.05
CA CYS A 7 -6.69 -62.73 -42.78
C CYS A 7 -6.33 -61.44 -43.51
N SER A 8 -5.44 -60.62 -42.95
CA SER A 8 -4.89 -59.44 -43.61
C SER A 8 -4.13 -59.82 -44.89
N ARG A 9 -3.18 -60.78 -44.80
CA ARG A 9 -2.43 -61.28 -45.98
C ARG A 9 -3.32 -61.88 -47.06
N LYS A 10 -4.37 -62.61 -46.66
CA LYS A 10 -5.32 -63.23 -47.59
C LYS A 10 -6.47 -62.30 -48.03
N ARG A 11 -6.49 -61.05 -47.56
CA ARG A 11 -7.57 -60.07 -47.79
C ARG A 11 -8.97 -60.62 -47.48
N LEU A 12 -9.07 -61.41 -46.41
CA LEU A 12 -10.33 -61.98 -45.93
C LEU A 12 -10.95 -61.10 -44.85
N PRO A 13 -12.30 -61.00 -44.79
CA PRO A 13 -12.96 -60.23 -43.73
C PRO A 13 -12.69 -60.88 -42.37
N CYS A 14 -11.84 -60.26 -41.58
CA CYS A 14 -11.45 -60.76 -40.26
C CYS A 14 -12.36 -60.15 -39.19
N LYS A 15 -13.06 -61.01 -38.44
CA LYS A 15 -13.76 -60.61 -37.21
C LYS A 15 -13.09 -61.33 -36.05
N MET A 16 -12.18 -60.65 -35.37
CA MET A 16 -11.63 -61.11 -34.09
C MET A 16 -12.57 -60.64 -32.97
N SER A 17 -12.95 -61.54 -32.08
CA SER A 17 -13.68 -61.24 -30.85
C SER A 17 -12.78 -61.54 -29.65
N SER A 18 -12.90 -60.78 -28.57
CA SER A 18 -12.13 -61.01 -27.33
C SER A 18 -12.46 -62.35 -26.66
N LEU A 19 -13.62 -62.92 -26.97
CA LEU A 19 -14.12 -64.17 -26.41
C LEU A 19 -13.50 -65.42 -27.07
N ASN A 20 -12.95 -65.30 -28.28
CA ASN A 20 -12.43 -66.45 -29.02
C ASN A 20 -10.95 -66.23 -29.36
N GLN A 21 -10.12 -67.22 -29.04
CA GLN A 21 -8.69 -67.21 -29.36
C GLN A 21 -8.38 -67.16 -30.86
N LYS A 22 -9.36 -67.49 -31.73
CA LYS A 22 -9.20 -67.51 -33.19
C LYS A 22 -10.40 -66.87 -33.88
N CYS A 23 -10.17 -66.14 -34.96
CA CYS A 23 -11.23 -65.61 -35.81
C CYS A 23 -11.92 -66.74 -36.60
N ALA A 24 -13.17 -66.52 -37.03
CA ALA A 24 -13.97 -67.53 -37.72
C ALA A 24 -13.26 -68.15 -38.95
N ASN A 25 -12.50 -67.34 -39.71
CA ASN A 25 -11.77 -67.83 -40.88
C ASN A 25 -10.54 -68.66 -40.49
N CYS A 26 -9.87 -68.33 -39.39
CA CYS A 26 -8.73 -69.09 -38.89
C CYS A 26 -9.15 -70.43 -38.27
N VAL A 27 -10.33 -70.46 -37.63
CA VAL A 27 -10.96 -71.70 -37.16
C VAL A 27 -11.29 -72.62 -38.33
N ARG A 28 -11.98 -72.10 -39.37
CA ARG A 28 -12.36 -72.89 -40.57
C ARG A 28 -11.15 -73.45 -41.32
N ALA A 29 -10.04 -72.71 -41.33
CA ALA A 29 -8.84 -73.12 -42.04
C ALA A 29 -7.81 -73.84 -41.16
N ASN A 30 -8.23 -74.29 -39.97
CA ASN A 30 -7.47 -75.03 -38.97
C ASN A 30 -6.06 -74.46 -38.72
N CYS A 31 -5.99 -73.14 -38.49
CA CYS A 31 -4.72 -72.44 -38.29
C CYS A 31 -4.21 -72.66 -36.87
N THR A 32 -2.90 -72.81 -36.69
CA THR A 32 -2.26 -72.92 -35.39
C THR A 32 -2.35 -71.62 -34.57
N SER A 33 -2.01 -70.47 -35.16
CA SER A 33 -2.11 -69.16 -34.50
C SER A 33 -3.03 -68.17 -35.24
N CYS A 34 -3.67 -67.29 -34.48
CA CYS A 34 -4.52 -66.21 -34.97
C CYS A 34 -4.16 -64.92 -34.24
N GLU A 35 -2.95 -64.44 -34.49
CA GLU A 35 -2.44 -63.23 -33.84
C GLU A 35 -2.98 -61.97 -34.55
N PRO A 36 -3.44 -60.97 -33.78
CA PRO A 36 -3.74 -59.66 -34.33
C PRO A 36 -2.50 -59.11 -35.04
N GLU A 37 -2.71 -58.48 -36.18
CA GLU A 37 -1.64 -57.79 -36.88
C GLU A 37 -1.12 -56.66 -36.00
N ASN A 38 0.17 -56.72 -35.66
CA ASN A 38 0.86 -55.61 -35.01
C ASN A 38 0.84 -54.42 -35.97
N GLN A 39 -0.14 -53.54 -35.79
CA GLN A 39 -0.08 -52.23 -36.41
C GLN A 39 1.09 -51.48 -35.77
N PRO A 40 2.04 -50.96 -36.57
CA PRO A 40 3.11 -50.14 -36.01
C PRO A 40 2.45 -48.95 -35.29
N LEU A 41 2.74 -48.81 -33.99
CA LEU A 41 2.32 -47.63 -33.26
C LEU A 41 2.95 -46.39 -33.93
N PRO A 42 2.21 -45.28 -34.07
CA PRO A 42 2.79 -44.04 -34.55
C PRO A 42 3.98 -43.63 -33.66
N ASP A 43 5.04 -43.12 -34.27
CA ASP A 43 6.19 -42.59 -33.54
C ASP A 43 5.84 -41.22 -32.94
N PHE A 44 5.63 -41.18 -31.62
CA PHE A 44 5.32 -39.96 -30.86
C PHE A 44 6.57 -39.23 -30.36
N SER A 45 7.79 -39.73 -30.64
CA SER A 45 9.03 -39.16 -30.10
C SER A 45 9.25 -37.69 -30.47
N LYS A 46 8.72 -37.24 -31.61
CA LYS A 46 8.76 -35.82 -32.01
C LYS A 46 7.84 -34.96 -31.15
N ILE A 47 6.67 -35.49 -30.80
CA ILE A 47 5.71 -34.80 -29.94
C ILE A 47 6.29 -34.69 -28.53
N ASP A 48 6.83 -35.78 -27.99
CA ASP A 48 7.42 -35.78 -26.63
C ASP A 48 8.58 -34.78 -26.50
N LYS A 49 9.42 -34.67 -27.55
CA LYS A 49 10.50 -33.69 -27.61
C LYS A 49 9.98 -32.25 -27.64
N GLU A 50 8.94 -32.00 -28.44
CA GLU A 50 8.36 -30.67 -28.53
C GLU A 50 7.64 -30.29 -27.23
N MET A 51 6.93 -31.23 -26.60
CA MET A 51 6.32 -31.04 -25.28
C MET A 51 7.37 -30.69 -24.23
N SER A 52 8.47 -31.46 -24.16
CA SER A 52 9.56 -31.18 -23.22
C SER A 52 10.21 -29.81 -23.46
N ARG A 53 10.32 -29.41 -24.73
CA ARG A 53 10.82 -28.09 -25.11
C ARG A 53 9.87 -26.98 -24.66
N LEU A 54 8.56 -27.16 -24.85
CA LEU A 54 7.55 -26.19 -24.45
C LEU A 54 7.50 -26.04 -22.93
N GLU A 55 7.54 -27.15 -22.18
CA GLU A 55 7.60 -27.12 -20.70
C GLU A 55 8.79 -26.29 -20.21
N GLN A 56 9.98 -26.47 -20.81
CA GLN A 56 11.15 -25.66 -20.45
C GLN A 56 10.96 -24.17 -20.73
N LEU A 57 10.32 -23.82 -21.87
CA LEU A 57 10.05 -22.43 -22.21
C LEU A 57 8.98 -21.80 -21.30
N GLU A 58 7.98 -22.59 -20.90
CA GLU A 58 6.96 -22.16 -19.93
C GLU A 58 7.58 -21.89 -18.57
N ASP A 59 8.44 -22.80 -18.07
CA ASP A 59 9.15 -22.64 -16.79
C ASP A 59 10.06 -21.40 -16.80
N GLU A 60 10.81 -21.19 -17.89
CA GLU A 60 11.67 -20.01 -18.05
C GLU A 60 10.87 -18.71 -18.04
N GLU A 61 9.75 -18.66 -18.77
CA GLU A 61 8.93 -17.46 -18.84
C GLU A 61 8.16 -17.21 -17.54
N GLU A 62 7.69 -18.26 -16.86
CA GLU A 62 7.09 -18.14 -15.52
C GLU A 62 8.10 -17.60 -14.51
N ALA A 63 9.35 -18.07 -14.53
CA ALA A 63 10.41 -17.54 -13.68
C ALA A 63 10.68 -16.06 -13.97
N ARG A 64 10.67 -15.64 -15.24
CA ARG A 64 10.82 -14.22 -15.62
C ARG A 64 9.65 -13.38 -15.12
N LEU A 65 8.42 -13.86 -15.27
CA LEU A 65 7.22 -13.17 -14.79
C LEU A 65 7.23 -12.99 -13.27
N ARG A 66 7.63 -14.01 -12.51
CA ARG A 66 7.75 -13.91 -11.03
C ARG A 66 8.71 -12.80 -10.61
N VAL A 67 9.86 -12.66 -11.28
CA VAL A 67 10.81 -11.58 -11.01
C VAL A 67 10.20 -10.21 -11.35
N GLU A 68 9.45 -10.11 -12.44
CA GLU A 68 8.77 -8.86 -12.81
C GLU A 68 7.67 -8.47 -11.81
N GLU A 69 6.89 -9.45 -11.33
CA GLU A 69 5.87 -9.27 -10.29
C GLU A 69 6.49 -8.78 -8.98
N ASP A 70 7.57 -9.40 -8.51
CA ASP A 70 8.29 -8.99 -7.31
C ASP A 70 8.81 -7.54 -7.44
N MET A 71 9.35 -7.19 -8.60
CA MET A 71 9.82 -5.84 -8.90
C MET A 71 8.68 -4.82 -8.91
N ALA A 72 7.53 -5.19 -9.46
CA ALA A 72 6.32 -4.36 -9.47
C ALA A 72 5.77 -4.16 -8.05
N GLU A 73 5.74 -5.20 -7.22
CA GLU A 73 5.33 -5.09 -5.82
C GLU A 73 6.27 -4.17 -5.03
N ALA A 74 7.59 -4.33 -5.21
CA ALA A 74 8.58 -3.46 -4.59
C ALA A 74 8.45 -2.00 -5.06
N ALA A 75 8.16 -1.76 -6.33
CA ALA A 75 7.88 -0.41 -6.87
C ALA A 75 6.61 0.19 -6.25
N LEU A 76 5.55 -0.61 -6.12
CA LEU A 76 4.29 -0.18 -5.53
C LEU A 76 4.43 0.13 -4.03
N SER A 77 5.20 -0.66 -3.30
CA SER A 77 5.56 -0.41 -1.90
C SER A 77 6.31 0.92 -1.74
N ARG A 78 7.32 1.19 -2.58
CA ARG A 78 8.04 2.48 -2.60
C ARG A 78 7.11 3.65 -2.91
N ALA A 79 6.20 3.50 -3.87
CA ALA A 79 5.23 4.53 -4.21
C ALA A 79 4.27 4.85 -3.03
N ARG A 80 3.83 3.83 -2.28
CA ARG A 80 3.03 4.01 -1.06
C ARG A 80 3.79 4.80 0.00
N GLN A 81 5.04 4.41 0.29
CA GLN A 81 5.90 5.12 1.25
C GLN A 81 6.12 6.59 0.85
N ALA A 82 6.35 6.86 -0.44
CA ALA A 82 6.51 8.22 -0.95
C ALA A 82 5.23 9.06 -0.76
N ARG A 83 4.05 8.47 -1.00
CA ARG A 83 2.76 9.13 -0.77
C ARG A 83 2.53 9.46 0.70
N GLU A 84 2.87 8.55 1.61
CA GLU A 84 2.78 8.79 3.05
C GLU A 84 3.72 9.91 3.50
N LYS A 85 4.97 9.88 3.03
CA LYS A 85 5.94 10.95 3.29
C LYS A 85 5.42 12.30 2.78
N LEU A 86 4.87 12.35 1.58
CA LEU A 86 4.26 13.56 1.02
C LEU A 86 3.08 14.07 1.87
N SER A 87 2.24 13.16 2.36
CA SER A 87 1.12 13.49 3.26
C SER A 87 1.63 14.13 4.56
N ARG A 88 2.66 13.55 5.18
CA ARG A 88 3.30 14.11 6.39
C ARG A 88 3.88 15.50 6.14
N LEU A 89 4.63 15.68 5.04
CA LEU A 89 5.19 16.98 4.66
C LEU A 89 4.10 18.04 4.43
N ARG A 90 2.99 17.67 3.79
CA ARG A 90 1.83 18.58 3.60
C ARG A 90 1.21 19.00 4.93
N LYS A 91 1.07 18.07 5.88
CA LYS A 91 0.56 18.37 7.23
C LYS A 91 1.50 19.31 7.97
N GLN A 92 2.81 19.03 7.95
CA GLN A 92 3.84 19.89 8.55
C GLN A 92 3.80 21.30 7.95
N LYS A 93 3.75 21.42 6.62
CA LYS A 93 3.63 22.73 5.94
C LYS A 93 2.39 23.51 6.38
N LYS A 94 1.23 22.84 6.47
CA LYS A 94 -0.02 23.48 6.95
C LYS A 94 0.10 23.95 8.39
N LEU A 95 0.70 23.14 9.26
CA LEU A 95 0.92 23.51 10.65
C LEU A 95 1.83 24.73 10.79
N LEU A 96 2.94 24.78 10.03
CA LEU A 96 3.85 25.91 10.05
C LEU A 96 3.17 27.19 9.56
N ARG A 97 2.39 27.13 8.48
CA ARG A 97 1.60 28.28 8.00
C ARG A 97 0.58 28.77 9.02
N ARG A 98 -0.06 27.86 9.75
CA ARG A 98 -0.99 28.25 10.81
C ARG A 98 -0.26 28.97 11.94
N LYS A 99 0.89 28.43 12.38
CA LYS A 99 1.71 29.06 13.41
C LYS A 99 2.24 30.43 12.98
N GLU A 100 2.63 30.57 11.72
CA GLU A 100 3.01 31.85 11.13
C GLU A 100 1.88 32.88 11.25
N GLN A 101 0.66 32.49 10.87
CA GLN A 101 -0.51 33.35 11.00
C GLN A 101 -0.82 33.69 12.47
N GLU A 102 -0.80 32.70 13.37
CA GLU A 102 -1.04 32.92 14.81
C GLU A 102 -0.05 33.93 15.42
N MET A 103 1.23 33.87 15.03
CA MET A 103 2.25 34.82 15.48
C MET A 103 2.03 36.21 14.89
N PHE A 104 1.61 36.29 13.64
CA PHE A 104 1.26 37.56 12.98
C PHE A 104 0.04 38.22 13.65
N ASP A 105 -1.03 37.47 13.86
CA ASP A 105 -2.26 37.95 14.50
C ASP A 105 -1.99 38.43 15.94
N ARG A 106 -1.18 37.67 16.70
CA ARG A 106 -0.73 38.09 18.04
C ARG A 106 0.07 39.39 17.98
N GLY A 107 0.96 39.54 16.99
CA GLY A 107 1.73 40.77 16.79
C GLY A 107 0.83 41.97 16.50
N LEU A 108 -0.19 41.80 15.66
CA LEU A 108 -1.19 42.85 15.39
C LEU A 108 -1.95 43.24 16.65
N ALA A 109 -2.45 42.27 17.42
CA ALA A 109 -3.15 42.56 18.68
C ALA A 109 -2.27 43.37 19.66
N THR A 110 -0.97 43.02 19.77
CA THR A 110 -0.05 43.80 20.63
C THR A 110 0.18 45.23 20.12
N VAL A 111 0.17 45.45 18.80
CA VAL A 111 0.30 46.81 18.23
C VAL A 111 -0.98 47.61 18.49
N GLU A 112 -2.15 47.01 18.30
CA GLU A 112 -3.44 47.66 18.59
C GLU A 112 -3.56 48.03 20.09
N GLU A 113 -3.10 47.17 20.99
CA GLU A 113 -3.04 47.44 22.43
C GLU A 113 -2.12 48.64 22.75
N LEU A 114 -0.94 48.71 22.13
CA LEU A 114 -0.01 49.83 22.32
C LEU A 114 -0.60 51.15 21.78
N GLU A 115 -1.18 51.15 20.59
CA GLU A 115 -1.87 52.33 20.03
C GLU A 115 -3.02 52.80 20.92
N ALA A 116 -3.74 51.88 21.58
CA ALA A 116 -4.80 52.22 22.51
C ALA A 116 -4.26 52.88 23.80
N LEU A 117 -3.13 52.39 24.31
CA LEU A 117 -2.44 52.99 25.46
C LEU A 117 -1.89 54.38 25.12
N GLU A 118 -1.26 54.56 23.96
CA GLU A 118 -0.77 55.86 23.50
C GLU A 118 -1.91 56.88 23.43
N LYS A 119 -3.06 56.52 22.84
CA LYS A 119 -4.25 57.40 22.80
C LYS A 119 -4.78 57.74 24.19
N LEU A 120 -4.70 56.81 25.14
CA LEU A 120 -5.13 57.04 26.51
C LEU A 120 -4.17 58.00 27.23
N GLU A 121 -2.86 57.87 27.01
CA GLU A 121 -1.84 58.78 27.53
C GLU A 121 -2.00 60.18 26.94
N GLU A 122 -2.23 60.30 25.63
CA GLU A 122 -2.55 61.57 24.96
C GLU A 122 -3.78 62.23 25.59
N PHE A 123 -4.88 61.49 25.73
CA PHE A 123 -6.09 62.00 26.37
C PHE A 123 -5.85 62.45 27.83
N ASN A 124 -5.11 61.66 28.60
CA ASN A 124 -4.78 62.00 29.99
C ASN A 124 -3.91 63.28 30.04
N SER A 125 -2.94 63.41 29.13
CA SER A 125 -2.10 64.61 29.02
C SER A 125 -2.91 65.86 28.65
N GLU A 126 -3.89 65.73 27.76
CA GLU A 126 -4.79 66.82 27.38
C GLU A 126 -5.67 67.23 28.56
N VAL A 127 -6.30 66.29 29.25
CA VAL A 127 -7.10 66.54 30.47
C VAL A 127 -6.28 67.21 31.56
N ALA A 128 -5.04 66.77 31.78
CA ALA A 128 -4.12 67.39 32.73
C ALA A 128 -3.74 68.83 32.34
N SER A 129 -3.60 69.12 31.04
CA SER A 129 -3.30 70.47 30.55
C SER A 129 -4.47 71.45 30.68
N VAL A 130 -5.70 70.97 30.57
CA VAL A 130 -6.93 71.76 30.66
C VAL A 130 -7.38 71.98 32.12
N ASN A 131 -6.96 71.13 33.06
CA ASN A 131 -7.29 71.23 34.48
C ASN A 131 -6.04 71.44 35.37
N PRO A 132 -5.45 72.66 35.40
CA PRO A 132 -4.28 72.97 36.22
C PRO A 132 -4.56 73.07 37.73
N GLU A 133 -5.82 73.00 38.16
CA GLU A 133 -6.23 72.99 39.58
C GLU A 133 -6.47 71.57 40.13
N ALA A 134 -6.22 70.53 39.34
CA ALA A 134 -6.24 69.17 39.83
C ALA A 134 -5.20 69.00 40.97
N PRO A 135 -5.59 68.49 42.16
CA PRO A 135 -4.66 68.36 43.28
C PRO A 135 -3.46 67.49 42.88
N LEU A 136 -2.25 67.92 43.26
CA LEU A 136 -0.91 67.39 42.94
C LEU A 136 -0.66 65.88 43.23
N GLY A 137 -1.69 65.10 43.53
CA GLY A 137 -1.64 63.65 43.72
C GLY A 137 -2.80 62.87 43.09
N ALA A 138 -3.66 63.51 42.29
CA ALA A 138 -4.82 62.84 41.68
C ALA A 138 -4.46 62.01 40.42
N ALA A 139 -3.30 62.27 39.80
CA ALA A 139 -2.89 61.64 38.54
C ALA A 139 -1.98 60.40 38.71
N THR A 140 -1.47 60.12 39.90
CA THR A 140 -0.62 58.95 40.16
C THR A 140 -1.45 57.84 40.79
N VAL A 141 -1.93 56.91 39.97
CA VAL A 141 -2.42 55.61 40.46
C VAL A 141 -1.23 54.88 41.06
N ASP A 142 -1.27 54.63 42.38
CA ASP A 142 -0.22 53.91 43.09
C ASP A 142 -0.34 52.40 42.83
N TRP A 143 0.52 51.88 41.97
CA TRP A 143 0.57 50.46 41.58
C TRP A 143 1.27 49.56 42.62
N SER A 144 1.87 50.13 43.66
CA SER A 144 2.61 49.36 44.68
C SER A 144 1.71 48.42 45.48
N PHE A 145 0.43 48.75 45.64
CA PHE A 145 -0.58 47.90 46.28
C PHE A 145 -0.76 46.53 45.60
N LEU A 146 -0.57 46.43 44.28
CA LEU A 146 -0.78 45.18 43.55
C LEU A 146 0.29 44.12 43.87
N TRP A 147 1.45 44.52 44.39
CA TRP A 147 2.62 43.67 44.60
C TRP A 147 2.76 43.22 46.06
N ASP A 148 2.03 43.84 47.00
CA ASP A 148 2.06 43.50 48.43
C ASP A 148 1.17 42.30 48.82
N VAL A 149 0.38 41.75 47.88
CA VAL A 149 -0.55 40.63 48.15
C VAL A 149 0.11 39.24 48.00
N GLY A 150 1.41 39.17 47.67
CA GLY A 150 2.08 37.92 47.28
C GLY A 150 2.79 37.10 48.38
N ASP A 151 3.17 37.70 49.52
CA ASP A 151 4.12 37.08 50.46
C ASP A 151 3.46 36.55 51.76
N THR A 152 2.38 35.78 51.63
CA THR A 152 1.93 34.88 52.71
C THR A 152 1.86 33.43 52.24
N VAL A 153 3.04 32.82 52.07
CA VAL A 153 3.17 31.35 52.05
C VAL A 153 3.12 30.86 53.51
N PRO A 154 2.09 30.13 53.95
CA PRO A 154 2.12 29.51 55.28
C PRO A 154 3.07 28.33 55.24
N GLY A 155 4.13 28.39 56.04
CA GLY A 155 5.08 27.30 56.23
C GLY A 155 4.39 26.04 56.75
N ALA A 156 4.58 24.93 56.03
CA ALA A 156 4.20 23.60 56.46
C ALA A 156 5.02 23.21 57.70
N GLY A 157 4.34 23.02 58.83
CA GLY A 157 4.90 22.49 60.07
C GLY A 157 4.25 21.17 60.47
N GLY A 158 5.08 20.16 60.71
CA GLY A 158 4.88 19.21 61.81
C GLY A 158 4.46 17.79 61.47
N SER A 159 5.43 16.87 61.51
CA SER A 159 5.25 15.43 61.71
C SER A 159 4.90 15.11 63.17
N SER A 160 3.89 14.26 63.40
CA SER A 160 3.81 13.10 64.31
C SER A 160 2.35 12.71 64.54
#